data_AF-A0AA50Q8N7-F1
#
_entry.id   AF-A0AA50Q8N7-F1
#
_cell.length_a   1.000
_cell.length_b   1.000
_cell.length_c   1.000
_cell.angle_alpha   90.00
_cell.angle_beta   90.00
_cell.angle_gamma   90.00
#
_symmetry.space_group_name_H-M   'P 1'
#
loop_
_entity.id
_entity.type
_entity.pdbx_description
1 polymer ?
#
loop_
_entity_poly.entity_id
_entity_poly.type
_entity_poly.pdbx_seq_one_letter_code
_entity_poly.pdbx_strand_id
1 'polypeptide(L)'
;MYLWDGISEFVAVAEAESFTLAAQRLNISTAHVSRQVSTLENRLGTKLFYRTTRKVSLTEEGTIYYRHCRQLQTGLEEAERAISNLKDSPQGLVKLTAPVAYGEKFIMPLLNDFMVQYPSVEFSVDLTNRTLDLIEGGYDLAIRLGKLADSSLMAKPLSSRTHYVAASPSYVEKYGQPHTLSELSQHNCLIGNHNYWRFVENGRERNIKVRGNLNCNSGYALRDAALKGIGIVQLPDYYIEEDIQAGRLLSFLDSHREAKEGIWALYPQNRHLSAKIRVLVDYLAEKLIEQD
;
A
#
# COMPACT_ATOMS: atom_id res chain seq x y z
N MET A 1 3.53 29.43 28.54
CA MET A 1 2.47 28.43 28.25
C MET A 1 3.14 27.26 27.57
N TYR A 2 3.53 26.25 28.34
CA TYR A 2 4.43 25.19 27.90
C TYR A 2 3.63 23.98 27.36
N LEU A 3 2.96 24.12 26.23
CA LEU A 3 2.13 23.03 25.66
C LEU A 3 2.96 21.76 25.37
N TRP A 4 4.27 21.92 25.09
CA TRP A 4 5.16 20.86 24.60
C TRP A 4 5.99 20.15 25.66
N ASP A 5 6.06 20.68 26.89
CA ASP A 5 6.94 20.13 27.92
C ASP A 5 6.56 18.70 28.30
N GLY A 6 7.57 17.83 28.40
CA GLY A 6 7.43 16.44 28.79
C GLY A 6 7.02 15.47 27.68
N ILE A 7 6.67 15.97 26.49
CA ILE A 7 6.29 15.12 25.35
C ILE A 7 7.50 14.30 24.88
N SER A 8 8.66 14.93 24.72
CA SER A 8 9.86 14.26 24.23
C SER A 8 10.39 13.22 25.22
N GLU A 9 10.37 13.55 26.51
CA GLU A 9 10.71 12.64 27.60
C GLU A 9 9.76 11.46 27.65
N PHE A 10 8.45 11.70 27.50
CA PHE A 10 7.44 10.65 27.47
C PHE A 10 7.66 9.67 26.30
N VAL A 11 7.83 10.18 25.06
CA VAL A 11 8.05 9.34 23.88
C VAL A 11 9.33 8.52 24.03
N ALA A 12 10.43 9.15 24.49
CA ALA A 12 11.69 8.45 24.69
C ALA A 12 11.59 7.32 25.72
N VAL A 13 10.84 7.51 26.81
CA VAL A 13 10.60 6.46 27.82
C VAL A 13 9.72 5.35 27.28
N ALA A 14 8.71 5.68 26.48
CA ALA A 14 7.83 4.72 25.84
C ALA A 14 8.59 3.79 24.87
N GLU A 15 9.49 4.35 24.05
CA GLU A 15 10.30 3.59 23.10
C GLU A 15 11.41 2.77 23.76
N ALA A 16 12.00 3.28 24.85
CA ALA A 16 13.10 2.62 25.52
C ALA A 16 12.65 1.66 26.64
N GLU A 17 11.37 1.67 27.00
CA GLU A 17 10.78 1.00 28.17
C GLU A 17 11.59 1.24 29.47
N SER A 18 12.30 2.39 29.55
CA SER A 18 13.25 2.67 30.62
C SER A 18 13.54 4.17 30.74
N PHE A 19 13.38 4.72 31.94
CA PHE A 19 13.75 6.11 32.25
C PHE A 19 15.25 6.36 32.14
N THR A 20 16.08 5.38 32.47
CA THR A 20 17.53 5.50 32.39
C THR A 20 18.00 5.56 30.94
N LEU A 21 17.51 4.65 30.09
CA LEU A 21 17.88 4.63 28.68
C LEU A 21 17.32 5.86 27.94
N ALA A 22 16.10 6.30 28.25
CA ALA A 22 15.52 7.52 27.69
C ALA A 22 16.35 8.76 28.04
N ALA A 23 16.79 8.89 29.30
CA ALA A 23 17.62 9.99 29.75
C ALA A 23 18.98 10.03 29.02
N GLN A 24 19.59 8.86 28.81
CA GLN A 24 20.82 8.73 28.01
C GLN A 24 20.60 9.17 26.56
N ARG A 25 19.51 8.72 25.92
CA ARG A 25 19.17 9.13 24.54
C ARG A 25 18.95 10.63 24.40
N LEU A 26 18.33 11.25 25.39
CA LEU A 26 18.03 12.69 25.41
C LEU A 26 19.18 13.55 25.97
N ASN A 27 20.28 12.94 26.41
CA ASN A 27 21.43 13.61 27.04
C ASN A 27 21.05 14.51 28.24
N ILE A 28 20.14 14.04 29.08
CA ILE A 28 19.66 14.73 30.30
C ILE A 28 19.63 13.77 31.49
N SER A 29 19.38 14.28 32.71
CA SER A 29 19.33 13.43 33.90
C SER A 29 18.01 12.63 33.98
N THR A 30 18.08 11.42 34.54
CA THR A 30 16.90 10.58 34.82
C THR A 30 15.88 11.28 35.71
N ALA A 31 16.35 12.10 36.66
CA ALA A 31 15.52 12.93 37.51
C ALA A 31 14.74 13.99 36.70
N HIS A 32 15.36 14.57 35.66
CA HIS A 32 14.69 15.51 34.77
C HIS A 32 13.57 14.81 33.97
N VAL A 33 13.89 13.67 33.34
CA VAL A 33 12.91 12.87 32.59
C VAL A 33 11.72 12.48 33.48
N SER A 34 11.99 11.95 34.67
CA SER A 34 10.92 11.58 35.61
C SER A 34 10.06 12.78 36.01
N ARG A 35 10.67 13.96 36.22
CA ARG A 35 9.93 15.18 36.59
C ARG A 35 9.03 15.63 35.43
N GLN A 36 9.55 15.69 34.21
CA GLN A 36 8.81 16.13 33.05
C GLN A 36 7.63 15.20 32.72
N VAL A 37 7.85 13.88 32.75
CA VAL A 37 6.77 12.90 32.56
C VAL A 37 5.70 13.04 33.65
N SER A 38 6.11 13.27 34.91
CA SER A 38 5.15 13.45 36.01
C SER A 38 4.34 14.74 35.86
N THR A 39 4.97 15.83 35.40
CA THR A 39 4.29 17.09 35.09
C THR A 39 3.28 16.90 33.94
N LEU A 40 3.67 16.15 32.91
CA LEU A 40 2.80 15.82 31.78
C LEU A 40 1.58 14.99 32.24
N GLU A 41 1.80 13.93 33.02
CA GLU A 41 0.72 13.11 33.59
C GLU A 41 -0.24 13.95 34.44
N ASN A 42 0.30 14.84 35.29
CA ASN A 42 -0.52 15.75 36.11
C ASN A 42 -1.36 16.70 35.25
N ARG A 43 -0.78 17.21 34.15
CA ARG A 43 -1.50 18.09 33.23
C ARG A 43 -2.63 17.37 32.48
N LEU A 44 -2.42 16.11 32.12
CA LEU A 44 -3.43 15.28 31.44
C LEU A 44 -4.46 14.68 32.41
N GLY A 45 -4.18 14.71 33.72
CA GLY A 45 -5.04 14.12 34.75
C GLY A 45 -5.04 12.59 34.73
N THR A 46 -4.10 11.95 34.05
CA THR A 46 -4.01 10.49 33.94
C THR A 46 -2.56 9.98 33.98
N LYS A 47 -2.37 8.72 34.36
CA LYS A 47 -1.08 8.04 34.32
C LYS A 47 -0.85 7.44 32.94
N LEU A 48 0.34 7.67 32.39
CA LEU A 48 0.71 7.16 31.07
C LEU A 48 1.57 5.90 31.16
N PHE A 49 2.19 5.65 32.32
CA PHE A 49 3.02 4.45 32.56
C PHE A 49 2.59 3.67 33.80
N TYR A 50 2.63 2.34 33.68
CA TYR A 50 2.80 1.44 34.82
C TYR A 50 4.27 1.43 35.22
N ARG A 51 4.56 1.92 36.43
CA ARG A 51 5.92 1.95 36.99
C ARG A 51 6.07 0.84 38.03
N THR A 52 6.79 -0.22 37.70
CA THR A 52 7.24 -1.23 38.68
C THR A 52 8.75 -1.15 38.82
N THR A 53 9.30 -1.73 39.89
CA THR A 53 10.76 -1.79 40.12
C THR A 53 11.52 -2.63 39.08
N ARG A 54 10.81 -3.35 38.20
CA ARG A 54 11.40 -4.25 37.19
C ARG A 54 11.06 -3.88 35.74
N LYS A 55 9.96 -3.18 35.48
CA LYS A 55 9.50 -2.85 34.13
C LYS A 55 8.71 -1.54 34.10
N VAL A 56 8.91 -0.78 33.03
CA VAL A 56 8.07 0.35 32.63
C VAL A 56 7.27 -0.08 31.40
N SER A 57 5.96 0.12 31.42
CA SER A 57 5.09 -0.14 30.28
C SER A 57 3.99 0.91 30.19
N LEU A 58 3.47 1.15 28.99
CA LEU A 58 2.39 2.11 28.77
C LEU A 58 1.07 1.61 29.39
N THR A 59 0.24 2.55 29.83
CA THR A 59 -1.19 2.32 30.08
C THR A 59 -1.96 2.33 28.76
N GLU A 60 -3.28 2.08 28.80
CA GLU A 60 -4.14 2.21 27.62
C GLU A 60 -4.15 3.68 27.13
N GLU A 61 -4.34 4.62 28.05
CA GLU A 61 -4.25 6.06 27.78
C GLU A 61 -2.86 6.46 27.29
N GLY A 62 -1.80 5.89 27.89
CA GLY A 62 -0.42 6.05 27.45
C GLY A 62 -0.21 5.59 26.01
N THR A 63 -0.81 4.48 25.61
CA THR A 63 -0.71 3.94 24.25
C THR A 63 -1.43 4.83 23.23
N ILE A 64 -2.58 5.39 23.59
CA ILE A 64 -3.29 6.35 22.74
C ILE A 64 -2.47 7.64 22.61
N TYR A 65 -2.01 8.19 23.74
CA TYR A 65 -1.26 9.45 23.76
C TYR A 65 0.09 9.33 23.02
N TYR A 66 0.80 8.21 23.20
CA TYR A 66 2.04 7.90 22.49
C TYR A 66 1.89 7.97 20.97
N ARG A 67 0.82 7.37 20.43
CA ARG A 67 0.55 7.40 18.98
C ARG A 67 0.45 8.83 18.45
N HIS A 68 -0.28 9.69 19.13
CA HIS A 68 -0.43 11.10 18.75
C HIS A 68 0.88 11.90 18.93
N CYS A 69 1.58 11.72 20.05
CA CYS A 69 2.83 12.42 20.32
C CYS A 69 3.95 12.04 19.33
N ARG A 70 4.05 10.75 18.97
CA ARG A 70 5.04 10.29 17.98
C ARG A 70 4.79 10.89 16.60
N GLN A 71 3.53 11.02 16.19
CA GLN A 71 3.15 11.72 14.96
C GLN A 71 3.56 13.20 15.01
N LEU A 72 3.32 13.88 16.13
CA LEU A 72 3.69 15.29 16.30
C LEU A 72 5.21 15.51 16.27
N GLN A 73 6.00 14.66 16.92
CA GLN A 73 7.46 14.73 16.84
C GLN A 73 7.96 14.48 15.42
N THR A 74 7.40 13.49 14.73
CA THR A 74 7.71 13.23 13.32
C THR A 74 7.41 14.47 12.47
N GLY A 75 6.25 15.11 12.68
CA GLY A 75 5.87 16.35 12.00
C GLY A 75 6.80 17.54 12.30
N LEU A 76 7.32 17.65 13.53
CA LEU A 76 8.31 18.67 13.88
C LEU A 76 9.65 18.40 13.19
N GLU A 77 10.14 17.16 13.24
CA GLU A 77 11.36 16.77 12.51
C GLU A 77 11.19 16.97 10.99
N GLU A 78 9.99 16.75 10.45
CA GLU A 78 9.65 17.04 9.06
C GLU A 78 9.64 18.54 8.76
N ALA A 79 9.13 19.38 9.67
CA ALA A 79 9.16 20.83 9.51
C ALA A 79 10.60 21.38 9.56
N GLU A 80 11.43 20.88 10.47
CA GLU A 80 12.86 21.19 10.55
C GLU A 80 13.62 20.69 9.32
N ARG A 81 13.29 19.48 8.85
CA ARG A 81 13.80 18.94 7.58
C ARG A 81 13.30 19.74 6.38
N ALA A 82 12.09 20.28 6.38
CA ALA A 82 11.58 21.11 5.28
C ALA A 82 12.39 22.41 5.13
N ILE A 83 12.90 22.97 6.22
CA ILE A 83 13.84 24.10 6.20
C ILE A 83 15.21 23.65 5.66
N SER A 84 15.64 22.43 6.01
CA SER A 84 16.93 21.86 5.56
C SER A 84 16.92 21.37 4.10
N ASN A 85 15.74 20.98 3.58
CA ASN A 85 15.49 20.43 2.25
C ASN A 85 15.39 21.49 1.15
N LEU A 86 15.77 22.74 1.43
CA LEU A 86 16.13 23.72 0.40
C LEU A 86 17.41 23.34 -0.38
N LYS A 87 18.02 22.17 -0.09
CA LYS A 87 19.18 21.61 -0.79
C LYS A 87 18.95 20.14 -1.25
N ASP A 88 18.27 20.00 -2.39
CA ASP A 88 18.52 19.10 -3.54
C ASP A 88 18.89 17.59 -3.42
N SER A 89 18.55 16.85 -2.37
CA SER A 89 18.49 15.37 -2.52
C SER A 89 17.48 14.69 -1.59
N PRO A 90 16.62 13.77 -2.11
CA PRO A 90 15.77 12.95 -1.25
C PRO A 90 16.63 12.02 -0.39
N GLN A 91 16.24 11.85 0.88
CA GLN A 91 16.93 10.99 1.84
C GLN A 91 15.98 10.44 2.91
N GLY A 92 16.38 9.32 3.52
CA GLY A 92 15.69 8.65 4.63
C GLY A 92 14.82 7.46 4.22
N LEU A 93 14.25 6.77 5.21
CA LEU A 93 13.45 5.56 5.02
C LEU A 93 12.07 5.86 4.44
N VAL A 94 11.67 5.15 3.39
CA VAL A 94 10.32 5.14 2.81
C VAL A 94 9.65 3.79 3.09
N LYS A 95 8.53 3.80 3.81
CA LYS A 95 7.69 2.63 4.02
C LYS A 95 6.63 2.54 2.92
N LEU A 96 6.70 1.51 2.09
CA LEU A 96 5.87 1.33 0.91
C LEU A 96 5.07 0.02 0.96
N THR A 97 3.83 0.02 0.48
CA THR A 97 3.09 -1.22 0.22
C THR A 97 2.53 -1.27 -1.20
N ALA A 98 2.51 -2.46 -1.82
CA ALA A 98 1.97 -2.67 -3.17
C ALA A 98 1.42 -4.10 -3.33
N PRO A 99 0.50 -4.36 -4.29
CA PRO A 99 0.06 -5.72 -4.62
C PRO A 99 1.22 -6.58 -5.10
N VAL A 100 1.24 -7.87 -4.75
CA VAL A 100 2.42 -8.74 -4.90
C VAL A 100 2.94 -8.76 -6.33
N ALA A 101 2.14 -9.24 -7.28
CA ALA A 101 2.61 -9.43 -8.65
C ALA A 101 2.96 -8.12 -9.36
N TYR A 102 2.20 -7.05 -9.11
CA TYR A 102 2.48 -5.74 -9.69
C TYR A 102 3.72 -5.11 -9.06
N GLY A 103 3.88 -5.29 -7.74
CA GLY A 103 5.02 -4.86 -6.97
C GLY A 103 6.31 -5.51 -7.45
N GLU A 104 6.32 -6.83 -7.57
CA GLU A 104 7.49 -7.59 -8.06
C GLU A 104 7.85 -7.24 -9.50
N LYS A 105 6.84 -7.14 -10.39
CA LYS A 105 7.07 -6.97 -11.83
C LYS A 105 7.44 -5.54 -12.23
N PHE A 106 6.81 -4.53 -11.62
CA PHE A 106 6.94 -3.13 -12.08
C PHE A 106 7.52 -2.20 -11.02
N ILE A 107 7.07 -2.30 -9.77
CA ILE A 107 7.48 -1.34 -8.73
C ILE A 107 8.91 -1.61 -8.27
N MET A 108 9.24 -2.84 -7.89
CA MET A 108 10.54 -3.19 -7.33
C MET A 108 11.72 -2.91 -8.28
N PRO A 109 11.65 -3.22 -9.59
CA PRO A 109 12.70 -2.82 -10.52
C PRO A 109 12.93 -1.31 -10.53
N LEU A 110 11.84 -0.52 -10.58
CA LEU A 110 11.92 0.94 -10.54
C LEU A 110 12.46 1.47 -9.21
N LEU A 111 12.09 0.86 -8.08
CA LEU A 111 12.65 1.21 -6.77
C LEU A 111 14.15 0.90 -6.70
N ASN A 112 14.59 -0.21 -7.30
CA ASN A 112 16.02 -0.56 -7.35
C ASN A 112 16.80 0.49 -8.15
N ASP A 113 16.30 0.88 -9.33
CA ASP A 113 16.89 1.95 -10.14
C ASP A 113 16.90 3.30 -9.40
N PHE A 114 15.81 3.60 -8.68
CA PHE A 114 15.69 4.80 -7.86
C PHE A 114 16.72 4.81 -6.71
N MET A 115 16.96 3.68 -6.05
CA MET A 115 17.98 3.56 -5.00
C MET A 115 19.40 3.71 -5.56
N VAL A 116 19.66 3.28 -6.80
CA VAL A 116 20.94 3.54 -7.48
C VAL A 116 21.11 5.04 -7.75
N GLN A 117 20.04 5.73 -8.16
CA GLN A 117 20.05 7.17 -8.41
C GLN A 117 20.13 8.01 -7.11
N TYR A 118 19.50 7.54 -6.02
CA TYR A 118 19.41 8.23 -4.73
C TYR A 118 19.85 7.31 -3.58
N PRO A 119 21.17 7.09 -3.37
CA PRO A 119 21.69 6.14 -2.39
C PRO A 119 21.37 6.46 -0.92
N SER A 120 20.94 7.70 -0.64
CA SER A 120 20.54 8.14 0.71
C SER A 120 19.08 7.82 1.05
N VAL A 121 18.33 7.23 0.12
CA VAL A 121 16.95 6.77 0.34
C VAL A 121 16.97 5.28 0.66
N GLU A 122 16.33 4.92 1.77
CA GLU A 122 16.15 3.53 2.18
C GLU A 122 14.68 3.14 1.97
N PHE A 123 14.41 1.85 1.74
CA PHE A 123 13.04 1.35 1.56
C PHE A 123 12.72 0.21 2.51
N SER A 124 11.50 0.24 3.06
CA SER A 124 10.86 -0.91 3.70
C SER A 124 9.57 -1.19 2.94
N VAL A 125 9.54 -2.31 2.22
CA VAL A 125 8.45 -2.63 1.29
C VAL A 125 7.67 -3.85 1.75
N ASP A 126 6.35 -3.71 1.87
CA ASP A 126 5.41 -4.82 2.09
C ASP A 126 4.58 -5.09 0.84
N LEU A 127 4.93 -6.17 0.14
CA LEU A 127 4.20 -6.66 -1.02
C LEU A 127 3.07 -7.58 -0.57
N THR A 128 1.83 -7.10 -0.67
CA THR A 128 0.65 -7.81 -0.19
C THR A 128 -0.59 -7.49 -1.00
N ASN A 129 -1.42 -8.51 -1.23
CA ASN A 129 -2.74 -8.35 -1.85
C ASN A 129 -3.81 -7.93 -0.84
N ARG A 130 -3.46 -7.82 0.45
CA ARG A 130 -4.35 -7.29 1.49
C ARG A 130 -4.31 -5.76 1.45
N THR A 131 -5.48 -5.14 1.59
CA THR A 131 -5.54 -3.69 1.81
C THR A 131 -5.08 -3.40 3.23
N LEU A 132 -3.91 -2.78 3.36
CA LEU A 132 -3.38 -2.29 4.63
C LEU A 132 -3.80 -0.83 4.85
N ASP A 133 -4.04 -0.48 6.11
CA ASP A 133 -4.25 0.90 6.54
C ASP A 133 -2.89 1.63 6.58
N LEU A 134 -2.78 2.71 5.80
CA LEU A 134 -1.53 3.46 5.67
C LEU A 134 -1.19 4.19 6.99
N ILE A 135 -2.20 4.67 7.71
CA ILE A 135 -2.01 5.47 8.92
C ILE A 135 -1.62 4.56 10.09
N GLU A 136 -2.38 3.48 10.30
CA GLU A 136 -2.10 2.53 11.37
C GLU A 136 -0.78 1.77 11.14
N GLY A 137 -0.49 1.39 9.89
CA GLY A 137 0.75 0.72 9.52
C GLY A 137 1.97 1.65 9.45
N GLY A 138 1.78 2.96 9.53
CA GLY A 138 2.84 3.95 9.36
C GLY A 138 3.52 3.87 7.99
N TYR A 139 2.74 3.59 6.93
CA TYR A 139 3.21 3.59 5.55
C TYR A 139 3.22 5.02 4.98
N ASP A 140 4.32 5.37 4.32
CA ASP A 140 4.47 6.66 3.65
C ASP A 140 3.76 6.68 2.28
N LEU A 141 3.74 5.54 1.59
CA LEU A 141 3.22 5.38 0.24
C LEU A 141 2.56 4.01 0.04
N ALA A 142 1.43 3.96 -0.63
CA ALA A 142 0.83 2.72 -1.10
C ALA A 142 0.54 2.78 -2.60
N ILE A 143 0.90 1.71 -3.32
CA ILE A 143 0.44 1.49 -4.68
C ILE A 143 -0.88 0.73 -4.59
N ARG A 144 -1.93 1.26 -5.22
CA ARG A 144 -3.26 0.63 -5.28
C ARG A 144 -3.76 0.59 -6.72
N LEU A 145 -4.51 -0.46 -7.03
CA LEU A 145 -4.96 -0.75 -8.38
C LEU A 145 -6.49 -0.79 -8.41
N GLY A 146 -7.09 -0.24 -9.45
CA GLY A 146 -8.53 -0.19 -9.63
C GLY A 146 -9.17 1.07 -9.03
N LYS A 147 -10.47 0.96 -8.76
CA LYS A 147 -11.26 2.04 -8.15
C LYS A 147 -10.86 2.25 -6.71
N LEU A 148 -10.60 3.51 -6.35
CA LEU A 148 -10.31 3.92 -4.98
C LEU A 148 -11.61 4.07 -4.20
N ALA A 149 -11.59 3.69 -2.93
CA ALA A 149 -12.65 4.04 -2.00
C ALA A 149 -12.46 5.48 -1.50
N ASP A 150 -13.56 6.15 -1.13
CA ASP A 150 -13.49 7.45 -0.49
C ASP A 150 -12.66 7.36 0.80
N SER A 151 -11.59 8.16 0.87
CA SER A 151 -10.70 8.21 2.02
C SER A 151 -10.11 9.61 2.15
N SER A 152 -9.52 9.91 3.31
CA SER A 152 -8.73 11.13 3.53
C SER A 152 -7.34 11.09 2.88
N LEU A 153 -7.00 10.00 2.16
CA LEU A 153 -5.71 9.86 1.50
C LEU A 153 -5.69 10.68 0.22
N MET A 154 -4.52 11.24 -0.09
CA MET A 154 -4.25 11.83 -1.39
C MET A 154 -3.99 10.72 -2.40
N ALA A 155 -4.52 10.86 -3.61
CA ALA A 155 -4.31 9.93 -4.71
C ALA A 155 -3.65 10.63 -5.89
N LYS A 156 -2.53 10.10 -6.37
CA LYS A 156 -1.88 10.50 -7.62
C LYS A 156 -1.95 9.36 -8.64
N PRO A 157 -2.49 9.58 -9.84
CA PRO A 157 -2.47 8.57 -10.89
C PRO A 157 -1.02 8.31 -11.34
N LEU A 158 -0.69 7.05 -11.58
CA LEU A 158 0.61 6.60 -12.06
C LEU A 158 0.51 6.03 -13.48
N SER A 159 -0.41 5.10 -13.69
CA SER A 159 -0.65 4.44 -14.97
C SER A 159 -2.04 3.79 -14.97
N SER A 160 -2.32 2.92 -15.93
CA SER A 160 -3.60 2.23 -16.01
C SER A 160 -3.44 0.77 -16.42
N ARG A 161 -4.45 -0.06 -16.17
CA ARG A 161 -4.46 -1.47 -16.58
C ARG A 161 -5.79 -1.85 -17.22
N THR A 162 -5.79 -2.92 -17.99
CA THR A 162 -6.96 -3.47 -18.65
C THR A 162 -7.19 -4.91 -18.21
N HIS A 163 -8.44 -5.30 -17.95
CA HIS A 163 -8.78 -6.70 -17.71
C HIS A 163 -9.20 -7.39 -19.02
N TYR A 164 -8.73 -8.60 -19.19
CA TYR A 164 -9.06 -9.48 -20.32
C TYR A 164 -9.80 -10.69 -19.79
N VAL A 165 -10.84 -11.12 -20.53
CA VAL A 165 -11.43 -12.44 -20.33
C VAL A 165 -10.79 -13.39 -21.33
N ALA A 166 -10.17 -14.45 -20.83
CA ALA A 166 -9.36 -15.32 -21.67
C ALA A 166 -9.45 -16.79 -21.24
N ALA A 167 -9.23 -17.68 -22.21
CA ALA A 167 -9.05 -19.11 -22.01
C ALA A 167 -8.09 -19.68 -23.06
N SER A 168 -7.51 -20.86 -22.81
CA SER A 168 -6.67 -21.51 -23.82
C SER A 168 -7.48 -22.00 -25.02
N PRO A 169 -6.87 -22.10 -26.21
CA PRO A 169 -7.50 -22.69 -27.39
C PRO A 169 -8.13 -24.06 -27.12
N SER A 170 -7.45 -24.92 -26.35
CA SER A 170 -7.96 -26.26 -25.97
C SER A 170 -9.24 -26.22 -25.13
N TYR A 171 -9.41 -25.18 -24.29
CA TYR A 171 -10.65 -25.00 -23.55
C TYR A 171 -11.79 -24.61 -24.50
N VAL A 172 -11.52 -23.66 -25.39
CA VAL A 172 -12.50 -23.15 -26.36
C VAL A 172 -12.93 -24.23 -27.36
N GLU A 173 -12.01 -25.07 -27.84
CA GLU A 173 -12.33 -26.19 -28.72
C GLU A 173 -13.28 -27.19 -28.06
N LYS A 174 -13.09 -27.46 -26.76
CA LYS A 174 -13.87 -28.46 -26.01
C LYS A 174 -15.22 -27.94 -25.52
N TYR A 175 -15.28 -26.69 -25.08
CA TYR A 175 -16.43 -26.12 -24.38
C TYR A 175 -17.13 -24.99 -25.14
N GLY A 176 -16.58 -24.55 -26.27
CA GLY A 176 -17.03 -23.36 -27.00
C GLY A 176 -16.52 -22.06 -26.37
N GLN A 177 -16.66 -20.97 -27.12
CA GLN A 177 -16.39 -19.61 -26.64
C GLN A 177 -17.70 -18.94 -26.21
N PRO A 178 -17.76 -18.26 -25.05
CA PRO A 178 -18.91 -17.43 -24.71
C PRO A 178 -18.94 -16.17 -25.59
N HIS A 179 -20.09 -15.90 -26.21
CA HIS A 179 -20.33 -14.73 -27.04
C HIS A 179 -21.08 -13.63 -26.29
N THR A 180 -21.75 -13.99 -25.19
CA THR A 180 -22.50 -13.06 -24.32
C THR A 180 -22.11 -13.21 -22.85
N LEU A 181 -22.31 -12.16 -22.06
CA LEU A 181 -22.05 -12.20 -20.61
C LEU A 181 -22.89 -13.26 -19.88
N SER A 182 -24.09 -13.57 -20.38
CA SER A 182 -24.96 -14.61 -19.80
C SER A 182 -24.41 -16.02 -19.95
N GLU A 183 -23.68 -16.30 -21.02
CA GLU A 183 -23.10 -17.62 -21.30
C GLU A 183 -21.99 -17.98 -20.29
N LEU A 184 -21.37 -17.00 -19.62
CA LEU A 184 -20.38 -17.25 -18.57
C LEU A 184 -20.89 -18.18 -17.45
N SER A 185 -22.21 -18.18 -17.20
CA SER A 185 -22.83 -19.09 -16.22
C SER A 185 -22.76 -20.58 -16.61
N GLN A 186 -22.50 -20.88 -17.87
CA GLN A 186 -22.37 -22.24 -18.42
C GLN A 186 -20.91 -22.70 -18.51
N HIS A 187 -19.96 -21.81 -18.23
CA HIS A 187 -18.52 -22.09 -18.29
C HIS A 187 -17.89 -22.23 -16.91
N ASN A 188 -16.75 -22.93 -16.87
CA ASN A 188 -15.92 -23.01 -15.67
C ASN A 188 -15.10 -21.72 -15.53
N CYS A 189 -15.61 -20.75 -14.78
CA CYS A 189 -14.96 -19.47 -14.56
C CYS A 189 -14.10 -19.52 -13.29
N LEU A 190 -12.79 -19.41 -13.44
CA LEU A 190 -11.85 -19.49 -12.34
C LEU A 190 -11.89 -18.19 -11.51
N ILE A 191 -12.00 -18.33 -10.20
CA ILE A 191 -12.39 -17.25 -9.29
C ILE A 191 -11.13 -16.61 -8.66
N GLY A 192 -11.06 -15.29 -8.73
CA GLY A 192 -10.01 -14.48 -8.08
C GLY A 192 -10.39 -14.03 -6.67
N ASN A 193 -9.91 -12.85 -6.28
CA ASN A 193 -10.22 -12.24 -4.98
C ASN A 193 -11.73 -11.97 -4.77
N HIS A 194 -12.48 -11.77 -5.86
CA HIS A 194 -13.92 -11.55 -5.84
C HIS A 194 -14.63 -12.67 -6.58
N ASN A 195 -15.82 -13.05 -6.10
CA ASN A 195 -16.69 -14.04 -6.73
C ASN A 195 -17.50 -13.48 -7.92
N TYR A 196 -17.15 -12.29 -8.39
CA TYR A 196 -17.76 -11.63 -9.53
C TYR A 196 -16.68 -11.06 -10.44
N TRP A 197 -16.99 -11.01 -11.72
CA TRP A 197 -16.21 -10.35 -12.77
C TRP A 197 -16.90 -9.06 -13.17
N ARG A 198 -16.11 -8.09 -13.62
CA ARG A 198 -16.59 -6.74 -13.93
C ARG A 198 -16.63 -6.51 -15.43
N PHE A 199 -17.70 -5.88 -15.89
CA PHE A 199 -17.96 -5.61 -17.30
C PHE A 199 -18.67 -4.26 -17.47
N VAL A 200 -18.71 -3.77 -18.70
CA VAL A 200 -19.58 -2.67 -19.11
C VAL A 200 -20.59 -3.18 -20.15
N GLU A 201 -21.84 -2.82 -19.98
CA GLU A 201 -22.93 -3.14 -20.91
C GLU A 201 -23.82 -1.89 -21.06
N ASN A 202 -23.97 -1.39 -22.29
CA ASN A 202 -24.72 -0.17 -22.59
C ASN A 202 -24.28 1.05 -21.76
N GLY A 203 -22.96 1.20 -21.54
CA GLY A 203 -22.38 2.30 -20.78
C GLY A 203 -22.59 2.20 -19.26
N ARG A 204 -23.10 1.08 -18.74
CA ARG A 204 -23.29 0.83 -17.31
C ARG A 204 -22.39 -0.29 -16.83
N GLU A 205 -21.83 -0.11 -15.64
CA GLU A 205 -21.04 -1.15 -14.96
C GLU A 205 -21.94 -2.33 -14.59
N ARG A 206 -21.44 -3.53 -14.84
CA ARG A 206 -22.14 -4.78 -14.56
C ARG A 206 -21.20 -5.77 -13.91
N ASN A 207 -21.52 -6.13 -12.67
CA ASN A 207 -20.84 -7.20 -11.95
C ASN A 207 -21.55 -8.53 -12.22
N ILE A 208 -20.88 -9.45 -12.90
CA ILE A 208 -21.38 -10.80 -13.20
C ILE A 208 -20.83 -11.75 -12.15
N LYS A 209 -21.70 -12.34 -11.33
CA LYS A 209 -21.30 -13.41 -10.42
C LYS A 209 -20.92 -14.64 -11.23
N VAL A 210 -19.70 -15.14 -11.02
CA VAL A 210 -19.17 -16.30 -11.73
C VAL A 210 -18.99 -17.49 -10.80
N ARG A 211 -18.89 -18.69 -11.37
CA ARG A 211 -18.66 -19.92 -10.63
C ARG A 211 -17.65 -20.79 -11.37
N GLY A 212 -16.83 -21.50 -10.62
CA GLY A 212 -15.89 -22.47 -11.15
C GLY A 212 -15.26 -23.32 -10.06
N ASN A 213 -14.43 -24.27 -10.49
CA ASN A 213 -13.80 -25.27 -9.63
C ASN A 213 -12.50 -24.81 -8.95
N LEU A 214 -12.03 -23.59 -9.22
CA LEU A 214 -10.85 -23.00 -8.61
C LEU A 214 -11.18 -21.60 -8.08
N ASN A 215 -10.81 -21.33 -6.83
CA ASN A 215 -10.79 -20.01 -6.23
C ASN A 215 -9.38 -19.75 -5.69
N CYS A 216 -8.70 -18.74 -6.23
CA CYS A 216 -7.32 -18.44 -5.89
C CYS A 216 -7.06 -16.93 -5.92
N ASN A 217 -6.36 -16.42 -4.91
CA ASN A 217 -5.97 -15.01 -4.81
C ASN A 217 -4.68 -14.67 -5.57
N SER A 218 -4.20 -15.57 -6.45
CA SER A 218 -2.99 -15.40 -7.25
C SER A 218 -3.33 -15.40 -8.74
N GLY A 219 -3.05 -14.29 -9.43
CA GLY A 219 -3.26 -14.18 -10.87
C GLY A 219 -2.37 -15.14 -11.67
N TYR A 220 -1.14 -15.42 -11.21
CA TYR A 220 -0.26 -16.40 -11.86
C TYR A 220 -0.82 -17.82 -11.79
N ALA A 221 -1.40 -18.22 -10.66
CA ALA A 221 -2.02 -19.54 -10.51
C ALA A 221 -3.26 -19.68 -11.40
N LEU A 222 -4.09 -18.63 -11.49
CA LEU A 222 -5.25 -18.60 -12.37
C LEU A 222 -4.86 -18.63 -13.85
N ARG A 223 -3.84 -17.87 -14.24
CA ARG A 223 -3.26 -17.88 -15.58
C ARG A 223 -2.78 -19.28 -15.98
N ASP A 224 -1.99 -19.92 -15.13
CA ASP A 224 -1.48 -21.27 -15.37
C ASP A 224 -2.62 -22.29 -15.55
N ALA A 225 -3.67 -22.18 -14.74
CA ALA A 225 -4.87 -23.01 -14.88
C ALA A 225 -5.61 -22.75 -16.22
N ALA A 226 -5.72 -21.50 -16.66
CA ALA A 226 -6.31 -21.16 -17.96
C ALA A 226 -5.49 -21.72 -19.14
N LEU A 227 -4.16 -21.61 -19.08
CA LEU A 227 -3.23 -22.16 -20.06
C LEU A 227 -3.36 -23.68 -20.18
N LYS A 228 -3.63 -24.37 -19.08
CA LYS A 228 -3.89 -25.82 -19.04
C LYS A 228 -5.31 -26.22 -19.44
N GLY A 229 -6.14 -25.27 -19.86
CA GLY A 229 -7.51 -25.53 -20.30
C GLY A 229 -8.45 -25.94 -19.18
N ILE A 230 -8.19 -25.51 -17.94
CA ILE A 230 -9.06 -25.79 -16.80
C ILE A 230 -10.32 -24.93 -16.87
N GLY A 231 -10.20 -23.66 -17.26
CA GLY A 231 -11.32 -22.73 -17.27
C GLY A 231 -11.00 -21.38 -17.89
N ILE A 232 -11.97 -20.48 -17.79
CA ILE A 232 -11.89 -19.09 -18.22
C ILE A 232 -11.42 -18.23 -17.04
N VAL A 233 -10.60 -17.22 -17.32
CA VAL A 233 -10.16 -16.22 -16.34
C VAL A 233 -10.55 -14.82 -16.77
N GLN A 234 -10.77 -13.92 -15.79
CA GLN A 234 -10.67 -12.48 -15.98
C GLN A 234 -9.45 -11.97 -15.22
N LEU A 235 -8.39 -11.56 -15.94
CA LEU A 235 -7.13 -11.11 -15.35
C LEU A 235 -6.65 -9.80 -16.01
N PRO A 236 -5.90 -8.97 -15.27
CA PRO A 236 -5.17 -7.85 -15.85
C PRO A 236 -4.19 -8.25 -16.97
N ASP A 237 -4.02 -7.36 -17.96
CA ASP A 237 -2.99 -7.38 -19.00
C ASP A 237 -1.64 -7.92 -18.53
N TYR A 238 -1.10 -7.36 -17.45
CA TYR A 238 0.24 -7.69 -17.00
C TYR A 238 0.44 -9.16 -16.59
N TYR A 239 -0.64 -9.93 -16.41
CA TYR A 239 -0.55 -11.39 -16.26
C TYR A 239 -0.57 -12.14 -17.59
N ILE A 240 -1.42 -11.74 -18.55
CA ILE A 240 -1.85 -12.62 -19.64
C ILE A 240 -1.62 -12.06 -21.05
N GLU A 241 -1.22 -10.81 -21.19
CA GLU A 241 -1.03 -10.16 -22.49
C GLU A 241 0.00 -10.89 -23.37
N GLU A 242 1.12 -11.33 -22.80
CA GLU A 242 2.13 -12.11 -23.52
C GLU A 242 1.55 -13.43 -24.06
N ASP A 243 0.68 -14.10 -23.31
CA ASP A 243 0.05 -15.34 -23.76
C ASP A 243 -1.00 -15.11 -24.84
N ILE A 244 -1.70 -13.98 -24.77
CA ILE A 244 -2.65 -13.58 -25.80
C ILE A 244 -1.89 -13.29 -27.09
N GLN A 245 -0.81 -12.51 -27.03
CA GLN A 245 0.04 -12.20 -28.19
C GLN A 245 0.66 -13.47 -28.79
N ALA A 246 1.07 -14.42 -27.94
CA ALA A 246 1.62 -15.71 -28.38
C ALA A 246 0.56 -16.73 -28.83
N GLY A 247 -0.74 -16.39 -28.77
CA GLY A 247 -1.84 -17.30 -29.13
C GLY A 247 -2.04 -18.48 -28.16
N ARG A 248 -1.39 -18.46 -26.99
CA ARG A 248 -1.56 -19.47 -25.92
C ARG A 248 -2.87 -19.27 -25.15
N LEU A 249 -3.37 -18.03 -25.13
CA LEU A 249 -4.70 -17.68 -24.64
C LEU A 249 -5.46 -16.90 -25.74
N LEU A 250 -6.76 -17.11 -25.82
CA LEU A 250 -7.67 -16.37 -26.67
C LEU A 250 -8.48 -15.40 -25.80
N SER A 251 -8.47 -14.12 -26.16
CA SER A 251 -9.33 -13.11 -25.52
C SER A 251 -10.71 -13.08 -26.16
N PHE A 252 -11.74 -12.85 -25.37
CA PHE A 252 -13.12 -12.67 -25.83
C PHE A 252 -13.92 -11.77 -24.91
N LEU A 253 -15.16 -11.43 -25.33
CA LEU A 253 -16.02 -10.43 -24.67
C LEU A 253 -15.38 -9.04 -24.59
N ASP A 254 -14.52 -8.71 -25.57
CA ASP A 254 -13.71 -7.49 -25.59
C ASP A 254 -14.55 -6.21 -25.64
N SER A 255 -15.71 -6.28 -26.30
CA SER A 255 -16.72 -5.21 -26.35
C SER A 255 -17.36 -4.90 -25.00
N HIS A 256 -17.23 -5.80 -24.02
CA HIS A 256 -17.79 -5.67 -22.67
C HIS A 256 -16.73 -5.33 -21.62
N ARG A 257 -15.47 -5.08 -22.00
CA ARG A 257 -14.42 -4.72 -21.04
C ARG A 257 -14.76 -3.42 -20.32
N GLU A 258 -14.39 -3.34 -19.06
CA GLU A 258 -14.39 -2.05 -18.36
C GLU A 258 -13.37 -1.10 -19.00
N ALA A 259 -13.58 0.20 -18.80
CA ALA A 259 -12.56 1.20 -19.09
C ALA A 259 -11.28 0.89 -18.30
N LYS A 260 -10.13 1.37 -18.79
CA LYS A 260 -8.83 1.14 -18.13
C LYS A 260 -8.92 1.54 -16.65
N GLU A 261 -8.54 0.62 -15.77
CA GLU A 261 -8.53 0.82 -14.33
C GLU A 261 -7.26 1.58 -13.92
N GLY A 262 -7.39 2.61 -13.10
CA GLY A 262 -6.25 3.39 -12.65
C GLY A 262 -5.31 2.62 -11.71
N ILE A 263 -4.03 2.96 -11.79
CA ILE A 263 -2.97 2.58 -10.86
C ILE A 263 -2.56 3.85 -10.14
N TRP A 264 -2.60 3.81 -8.81
CA TRP A 264 -2.55 5.01 -7.97
C TRP A 264 -1.46 4.91 -6.93
N ALA A 265 -0.74 6.01 -6.74
CA ALA A 265 0.02 6.30 -5.53
C ALA A 265 -0.92 6.94 -4.49
N LEU A 266 -1.08 6.28 -3.35
CA LEU A 266 -1.82 6.80 -2.19
C LEU A 266 -0.87 7.17 -1.07
N TYR A 267 -1.09 8.33 -0.45
CA TYR A 267 -0.29 8.77 0.69
C TYR A 267 -1.13 9.68 1.63
N PRO A 268 -0.81 9.75 2.93
CA PRO A 268 -1.52 10.60 3.87
C PRO A 268 -1.47 12.09 3.47
N GLN A 269 -2.54 12.84 3.74
CA GLN A 269 -2.71 14.25 3.34
C GLN A 269 -1.81 15.25 4.11
N ASN A 270 -0.83 14.79 4.89
CA ASN A 270 0.00 15.69 5.69
C ASN A 270 0.65 16.75 4.78
N ARG A 271 0.41 18.03 5.10
CA ARG A 271 0.55 19.21 4.21
C ARG A 271 1.95 19.48 3.67
N HIS A 272 2.94 18.67 4.04
CA HIS A 272 4.28 18.69 3.49
C HIS A 272 4.68 17.27 3.10
N LEU A 273 4.32 16.87 1.88
CA LEU A 273 4.87 15.67 1.27
C LEU A 273 6.41 15.79 1.34
N SER A 274 7.04 14.92 2.14
CA SER A 274 8.50 14.95 2.26
C SER A 274 9.13 14.82 0.86
N ALA A 275 10.23 15.54 0.63
CA ALA A 275 10.84 15.62 -0.71
C ALA A 275 11.07 14.22 -1.33
N LYS A 276 11.43 13.23 -0.50
CA LYS A 276 11.59 11.82 -0.91
C LYS A 276 10.34 11.22 -1.54
N ILE A 277 9.15 11.45 -0.97
CA ILE A 277 7.89 10.89 -1.49
C ILE A 277 7.48 11.63 -2.76
N ARG A 278 7.69 12.96 -2.82
CA ARG A 278 7.39 13.72 -4.04
C ARG A 278 8.23 13.22 -5.23
N VAL A 279 9.55 13.19 -5.05
CA VAL A 279 10.49 12.77 -6.09
C VAL A 279 10.24 11.32 -6.49
N LEU A 280 9.96 10.43 -5.54
CA LEU A 280 9.62 9.04 -5.83
C LEU A 280 8.32 8.89 -6.63
N VAL A 281 7.25 9.59 -6.23
CA VAL A 281 5.95 9.49 -6.93
C VAL A 281 6.05 10.10 -8.33
N ASP A 282 6.80 11.18 -8.50
CA ASP A 282 7.08 11.76 -9.82
C ASP A 282 7.88 10.78 -10.70
N TYR A 283 8.93 10.16 -10.16
CA TYR A 283 9.73 9.15 -10.84
C TYR A 283 8.89 7.93 -11.27
N LEU A 284 8.06 7.38 -10.36
CA LEU A 284 7.19 6.26 -10.68
C LEU A 284 6.14 6.62 -11.74
N ALA A 285 5.57 7.82 -11.67
CA ALA A 285 4.60 8.28 -12.66
C ALA A 285 5.23 8.41 -14.06
N GLU A 286 6.46 8.94 -14.15
CA GLU A 286 7.19 9.04 -15.42
C GLU A 286 7.50 7.66 -15.99
N LYS A 287 8.11 6.77 -15.19
CA LYS A 287 8.62 5.48 -15.66
C LYS A 287 7.53 4.43 -15.93
N LEU A 288 6.39 4.50 -15.27
CA LEU A 288 5.27 3.58 -15.52
C LEU A 288 4.49 3.96 -16.79
N ILE A 289 4.43 5.24 -17.16
CA ILE A 289 3.79 5.67 -18.42
C ILE A 289 4.62 5.24 -19.63
N GLU A 290 5.96 5.22 -19.52
CA GLU A 290 6.84 4.75 -20.59
C GLU A 290 6.70 3.24 -20.89
N GLN A 291 6.06 2.47 -20.01
CA GLN A 291 5.85 1.02 -20.16
C GLN A 291 4.44 0.62 -20.63
N ASP A 292 3.50 1.57 -20.67
CA ASP A 292 2.12 1.40 -21.20
C ASP A 292 2.09 1.55 -22.73
#